data_AF-A0A1A9RKN3-F1
#
_entry.id   AF-A0A1A9RKN3-F1
#
_cell.length_a   1.000
_cell.length_b   1.000
_cell.length_c   1.000
_cell.angle_alpha   90.00
_cell.angle_beta   90.00
_cell.angle_gamma   90.00
#
_symmetry.space_group_name_H-M   'P 1'
#
loop_
_entity.id
_entity.type
_entity.pdbx_description
1 polymer ?
#
loop_
_entity_poly.entity_id
_entity_poly.type
_entity_poly.pdbx_seq_one_letter_code
_entity_poly.pdbx_strand_id
1 'polypeptide(L)'
;MSERPIIYEPHPVTPERKAELLAQGYCIIDAKYRPADEQQDDPPSASTPKQMKVDELRAELTARGIKFNEKAKKDELLALLEQALAAEKEGGGDGA
;
A
#
# COMPACT_ATOMS: atom_id res chain seq x y z
N MET A 1 -6.35 14.92 -24.83
CA MET A 1 -7.27 14.70 -23.70
C MET A 1 -6.41 14.28 -22.53
N SER A 2 -6.20 15.14 -21.53
CA SER A 2 -5.29 14.82 -20.42
C SER A 2 -5.88 13.68 -19.60
N GLU A 3 -5.16 12.57 -19.52
CA GLU A 3 -5.49 11.38 -18.75
C GLU A 3 -5.39 11.71 -17.26
N ARG A 4 -6.45 12.32 -16.72
CA ARG A 4 -6.55 12.63 -15.30
C ARG A 4 -6.88 11.34 -14.54
N PRO A 5 -6.06 10.93 -13.55
CA PRO A 5 -6.36 9.74 -12.76
C PRO A 5 -7.73 9.88 -12.07
N ILE A 6 -8.51 8.80 -12.10
CA ILE A 6 -9.84 8.73 -11.49
C ILE A 6 -9.68 8.28 -10.04
N ILE A 7 -10.35 8.97 -9.11
CA ILE A 7 -10.44 8.58 -7.71
C ILE A 7 -11.91 8.43 -7.31
N TYR A 8 -12.21 7.35 -6.59
CA TYR A 8 -13.56 7.02 -6.14
C TYR A 8 -13.78 7.42 -4.68
N GLU A 9 -14.55 8.47 -4.41
CA GLU A 9 -14.87 8.95 -3.06
C GLU A 9 -16.38 8.78 -2.74
N PRO A 10 -16.74 8.48 -1.48
CA PRO A 10 -18.15 8.42 -1.07
C PRO A 10 -18.80 9.81 -1.02
N HIS A 11 -20.00 9.97 -1.59
CA HIS A 11 -20.74 11.23 -1.57
C HIS A 11 -21.64 11.35 -0.31
N PRO A 12 -21.73 12.53 0.33
CA PRO A 12 -21.17 13.83 -0.07
C PRO A 12 -19.66 13.95 0.20
N VAL A 13 -18.91 14.34 -0.85
CA VAL A 13 -17.50 14.69 -0.71
C VAL A 13 -17.42 16.09 -0.10
N THR A 14 -16.61 16.24 0.96
CA THR A 14 -16.40 17.54 1.60
C THR A 14 -15.75 18.52 0.61
N PRO A 15 -16.04 19.83 0.71
CA PRO A 15 -15.47 20.83 -0.18
C PRO A 15 -13.94 20.86 -0.15
N GLU A 16 -13.34 20.65 1.03
CA GLU A 16 -11.88 20.58 1.23
C GLU A 16 -11.27 19.42 0.46
N ARG A 17 -11.85 18.21 0.59
CA ARG A 17 -11.37 17.00 -0.10
C ARG A 17 -11.52 17.12 -1.61
N LYS A 18 -12.64 17.69 -2.06
CA LYS A 18 -12.87 17.98 -3.47
C LYS A 18 -11.84 18.96 -4.04
N ALA A 19 -11.52 20.02 -3.30
CA ALA A 19 -10.54 21.02 -3.73
C ALA A 19 -9.13 20.41 -3.83
N GLU A 20 -8.73 19.60 -2.86
CA GLU A 20 -7.45 18.90 -2.84
C GLU A 20 -7.30 17.94 -4.03
N LEU A 21 -8.32 17.14 -4.32
CA LEU A 21 -8.29 16.18 -5.42
C LEU A 21 -8.31 16.88 -6.78
N LEU A 22 -9.09 17.95 -6.93
CA LEU A 22 -9.10 18.76 -8.16
C LEU A 22 -7.78 19.52 -8.37
N ALA A 23 -7.15 20.02 -7.30
CA ALA A 23 -5.85 20.71 -7.37
C ALA A 23 -4.73 19.77 -7.80
N GLN A 24 -4.79 18.50 -7.39
CA GLN A 24 -3.89 17.45 -7.83
C GLN A 24 -4.22 16.92 -9.25
N GLY A 25 -5.30 17.41 -9.86
CA GLY A 25 -5.70 17.02 -11.21
C GLY A 25 -6.45 15.69 -11.28
N TYR A 26 -7.02 15.19 -10.19
CA TYR A 26 -7.85 13.97 -10.20
C TYR A 26 -9.26 14.23 -10.75
N CYS A 27 -9.85 13.17 -11.29
CA CYS A 27 -11.28 13.11 -11.58
C CYS A 27 -11.99 12.36 -10.46
N ILE A 28 -12.84 13.07 -9.70
CA ILE A 28 -13.55 12.51 -8.55
C ILE A 28 -14.86 11.88 -9.04
N ILE A 29 -15.02 10.59 -8.83
CA ILE A 29 -16.23 9.82 -9.15
C ILE A 29 -16.82 9.26 -7.85
N ASP A 30 -18.14 9.11 -7.82
CA ASP A 30 -18.82 8.50 -6.68
C ASP A 30 -18.43 7.01 -6.53
N ALA A 31 -18.13 6.60 -5.29
CA ALA A 31 -17.76 5.23 -4.98
C ALA A 31 -18.76 4.17 -5.45
N LYS A 32 -20.05 4.51 -5.64
CA LYS A 32 -21.05 3.58 -6.19
C LYS A 32 -20.79 3.15 -7.64
N TYR A 33 -20.02 3.93 -8.39
CA TYR A 33 -19.64 3.62 -9.77
C TYR A 33 -18.30 2.89 -9.87
N ARG A 34 -17.71 2.51 -8.73
CA ARG A 34 -16.48 1.72 -8.71
C ARG A 34 -16.77 0.32 -9.28
N PRO A 35 -16.11 -0.12 -10.37
CA PRO A 35 -16.20 -1.50 -10.82
C PRO A 35 -15.55 -2.41 -9.78
N ALA A 36 -16.21 -3.50 -9.40
CA ALA A 36 -15.76 -4.39 -8.31
C ALA A 36 -14.44 -5.12 -8.62
N ASP A 37 -13.98 -5.12 -9.87
CA ASP A 37 -12.81 -5.88 -10.34
C ASP A 37 -11.54 -5.01 -10.45
N GLU A 38 -11.65 -3.69 -10.51
CA GLU A 38 -10.48 -2.80 -10.53
C GLU A 38 -10.07 -2.45 -9.10
N GLN A 39 -9.16 -3.27 -8.57
CA GLN A 39 -8.26 -2.87 -7.50
C GLN A 39 -7.63 -1.54 -7.88
N GLN A 40 -8.10 -0.46 -7.24
CA GLN A 40 -7.47 0.84 -7.32
C GLN A 40 -6.00 0.65 -6.92
N ASP A 41 -5.08 0.98 -7.84
CA ASP A 41 -3.69 1.28 -7.53
C ASP A 41 -3.76 2.57 -6.70
N ASP A 42 -4.11 2.44 -5.42
CA ASP A 42 -4.09 3.54 -4.47
C ASP A 42 -2.69 4.16 -4.53
N PRO A 43 -2.58 5.51 -4.64
CA PRO A 43 -1.28 6.16 -4.56
C PRO A 43 -0.60 5.68 -3.28
N PRO A 44 0.71 5.37 -3.30
CA PRO A 44 1.38 4.64 -2.24
C PRO A 44 1.29 5.41 -0.92
N SER A 45 0.22 5.15 -0.18
CA SER A 45 0.06 5.61 1.19
C SER A 45 1.05 4.78 1.99
N ALA A 46 2.15 5.44 2.34
CA ALA A 46 3.29 4.84 2.98
C ALA A 46 2.86 3.99 4.19
N SER A 47 3.46 2.81 4.30
CA SER A 47 3.59 1.97 5.50
C SER A 47 2.66 0.77 5.67
N THR A 48 2.19 0.11 4.59
CA THR A 48 1.66 -1.26 4.74
C THR A 48 2.41 -2.28 3.87
N PRO A 49 3.12 -3.26 4.45
CA PRO A 49 3.77 -4.34 3.67
C PRO A 49 2.76 -5.16 2.84
N LYS A 50 1.45 -5.03 3.15
CA LYS A 50 0.33 -5.67 2.44
C LYS A 50 0.14 -5.23 1.00
N GLN A 51 0.57 -4.01 0.67
CA GLN A 51 0.48 -3.49 -0.69
C GLN A 51 1.75 -3.74 -1.52
N MET A 52 2.88 -4.12 -0.91
CA MET A 52 4.11 -4.41 -1.65
C MET A 52 3.93 -5.58 -2.62
N LYS A 53 4.56 -5.48 -3.79
CA LYS A 53 4.59 -6.58 -4.77
C LYS A 53 5.40 -7.75 -4.22
N VAL A 54 5.11 -8.96 -4.71
CA VAL A 54 5.84 -10.17 -4.30
C VAL A 54 7.35 -9.99 -4.50
N ASP A 55 7.76 -9.35 -5.60
CA ASP A 55 9.16 -9.01 -5.88
C ASP A 55 9.79 -8.11 -4.80
N GLU A 56 9.08 -7.09 -4.32
CA GLU A 56 9.55 -6.20 -3.26
C GLU A 56 9.63 -6.93 -1.91
N LEU A 57 8.64 -7.76 -1.57
CA LEU A 57 8.68 -8.59 -0.36
C LEU A 57 9.89 -9.53 -0.35
N ARG A 58 10.20 -10.14 -1.51
CA ARG A 58 11.38 -11.01 -1.67
C ARG A 58 12.69 -10.22 -1.58
N ALA A 59 12.74 -9.05 -2.18
CA ALA A 59 13.91 -8.16 -2.12
C ALA A 59 14.20 -7.76 -0.68
N GLU A 60 13.19 -7.35 0.08
CA GLU A 60 13.32 -6.93 1.49
C GLU A 60 13.70 -8.11 2.40
N LEU A 61 13.06 -9.28 2.23
CA LEU A 61 13.47 -10.49 2.95
C LEU A 61 14.91 -10.89 2.64
N THR A 62 15.33 -10.81 1.37
CA THR A 62 16.72 -11.08 0.96
C THR A 62 17.69 -10.05 1.53
N ALA A 63 17.32 -8.76 1.52
CA ALA A 63 18.11 -7.66 2.07
C ALA A 63 18.32 -7.83 3.58
N ARG A 64 17.30 -8.33 4.29
CA ARG A 64 17.34 -8.68 5.71
C ARG A 64 18.03 -10.03 5.98
N GLY A 65 18.41 -10.78 4.95
CA GLY A 65 19.02 -12.10 5.07
C GLY A 65 18.06 -13.22 5.48
N ILE A 66 16.75 -13.00 5.38
CA ILE A 66 15.70 -13.98 5.71
C ILE A 66 15.50 -14.90 4.53
N LYS A 67 15.80 -16.20 4.72
CA LYS A 67 15.53 -17.23 3.72
C LYS A 67 14.03 -17.50 3.62
N PHE A 68 13.46 -17.31 2.44
CA PHE A 68 12.09 -17.68 2.12
C PHE A 68 12.08 -18.71 0.99
N ASN A 69 10.96 -19.43 0.84
CA ASN A 69 10.78 -20.36 -0.27
C ASN A 69 10.30 -19.60 -1.52
N GLU A 70 10.90 -19.85 -2.69
CA GLU A 70 10.47 -19.23 -3.95
C GLU A 70 9.04 -19.62 -4.36
N LYS A 71 8.52 -20.73 -3.81
CA LYS A 71 7.13 -21.16 -3.96
C LYS A 71 6.20 -20.65 -2.84
N ALA A 72 6.73 -19.90 -1.86
CA ALA A 72 5.92 -19.29 -0.81
C ALA A 72 4.92 -18.29 -1.42
N LYS A 73 3.70 -18.27 -0.85
CA LYS A 73 2.66 -17.35 -1.28
C LYS A 73 2.97 -15.93 -0.77
N LYS A 74 2.39 -14.92 -1.44
CA LYS A 74 2.49 -13.50 -1.02
C LYS A 74 2.22 -13.33 0.48
N ASP A 75 1.22 -14.03 0.99
CA ASP A 75 0.81 -13.96 2.39
C ASP A 75 1.90 -14.44 3.36
N GLU A 76 2.64 -15.51 3.02
CA GLU A 76 3.74 -16.02 3.84
C GLU A 76 4.97 -15.10 3.79
N LEU A 77 5.31 -14.58 2.60
CA LEU A 77 6.40 -13.62 2.43
C LEU A 77 6.13 -12.34 3.22
N LEU A 78 4.88 -11.90 3.22
CA LEU A 78 4.43 -10.76 4.00
C LEU A 78 4.50 -11.04 5.50
N ALA A 79 4.01 -12.19 5.96
CA ALA A 79 4.04 -12.55 7.37
C ALA A 79 5.48 -12.64 7.88
N LEU A 80 6.42 -13.16 7.09
CA LEU A 80 7.84 -13.18 7.44
C LEU A 80 8.43 -11.78 7.55
N LEU A 81 8.08 -10.88 6.62
CA LEU A 81 8.57 -9.51 6.63
C LEU A 81 7.99 -8.72 7.81
N GLU A 82 6.68 -8.85 8.06
CA GLU A 82 5.99 -8.22 9.18
C GLU A 82 6.49 -8.76 10.52
N GLN A 83 6.73 -10.07 10.62
CA GLN A 83 7.35 -10.69 11.79
C GLN A 83 8.77 -10.17 12.01
N ALA A 84 9.56 -9.99 10.95
CA ALA A 84 10.90 -9.41 11.08
C ALA A 84 10.86 -7.94 11.51
N LEU A 85 9.96 -7.14 10.95
CA LEU A 85 9.74 -5.74 11.34
C LEU A 85 9.23 -5.63 12.79
N ALA A 86 8.34 -6.52 13.21
CA ALA A 86 7.85 -6.59 14.58
C ALA A 86 8.95 -7.03 15.55
N ALA A 87 9.76 -8.02 15.18
CA ALA A 87 10.90 -8.49 15.97
C ALA A 87 11.98 -7.42 16.13
N GLU A 88 12.25 -6.61 15.11
CA GLU A 88 13.15 -5.46 15.25
C GLU A 88 12.59 -4.37 16.18
N LYS A 89 11.26 -4.24 16.26
CA LYS A 89 10.62 -3.26 17.16
C LYS A 89 10.74 -3.63 18.64
N GLU A 90 11.02 -4.90 18.98
CA GLU A 90 11.33 -5.36 20.34
C GLU A 90 12.84 -5.40 20.65
N GLY A 91 13.71 -4.96 19.73
CA GLY A 91 15.16 -4.90 19.91
C GLY A 91 15.72 -3.50 20.24
N GLY A 92 14.86 -2.55 20.63
CA GLY A 92 15.25 -1.19 21.02
C GLY A 92 15.16 -0.97 22.52
N GLY A 93 15.98 -1.67 23.31
CA GLY A 93 16.07 -1.49 24.75
C GLY A 93 17.43 -1.88 25.30
N ASP A 94 18.23 -0.86 25.61
CA ASP A 94 19.43 -0.82 26.46
C ASP A 94 20.80 -0.76 25.75
N GLY A 95 21.50 0.37 25.95
CA GLY A 95 22.84 0.62 25.46
C GLY A 95 23.25 2.10 25.45
N ALA A 96 23.09 2.80 26.58
CA ALA A 96 23.81 4.03 26.90
C ALA A 96 24.28 3.99 28.36
#